data_AF-A0A5K1BC40-F1
#
_entry.id   AF-A0A5K1BC40-F1
#
_cell.length_a   1.000
_cell.length_b   1.000
_cell.length_c   1.000
_cell.angle_alpha   90.00
_cell.angle_beta   90.00
_cell.angle_gamma   90.00
#
_symmetry.space_group_name_H-M   'P 1'
#
loop_
_entity.id
_entity.type
_entity.pdbx_description
1 polymer ?
#
loop_
_entity_poly.entity_id
_entity_poly.type
_entity_poly.pdbx_seq_one_letter_code
_entity_poly.pdbx_strand_id
1 'polypeptide(L)' 'PTKWVAKVRDLTCSSCARAIILKANMDGGHFGEGGRYKHCEETSLEYAFLIKAVGMLDK' A
#
# COMPACT_ATOMS: atom_id res chain seq x y z
N PRO A 1 -6.03 -9.60 6.74
CA PRO A 1 -5.07 -8.85 5.88
C PRO A 1 -3.59 -9.20 6.14
N THR A 2 -3.11 -9.08 7.38
CA THR A 2 -1.70 -9.28 7.76
C THR A 2 -1.13 -10.66 7.43
N LYS A 3 -1.81 -11.74 7.83
CA LYS A 3 -1.37 -13.14 7.57
C LYS A 3 -1.24 -13.46 6.08
N TRP A 4 -2.14 -12.91 5.27
CA TRP A 4 -2.12 -13.11 3.82
C TRP A 4 -0.92 -12.39 3.19
N VAL A 5 -0.68 -11.13 3.56
CA VAL A 5 0.48 -10.38 3.07
C VAL A 5 1.80 -11.05 3.44
N ALA A 6 1.91 -11.58 4.66
CA ALA A 6 3.09 -12.37 5.07
C ALA A 6 3.27 -13.60 4.17
N LYS A 7 2.22 -14.41 3.98
CA LYS A 7 2.28 -15.59 3.11
C LYS A 7 2.65 -15.25 1.66
N VAL A 8 2.12 -14.17 1.10
CA VAL A 8 2.45 -13.77 -0.27
C VAL A 8 3.91 -13.36 -0.39
N ARG A 9 4.47 -12.67 0.61
CA ARG A 9 5.90 -12.35 0.65
C ARG A 9 6.78 -13.59 0.65
N ASP A 10 6.43 -14.60 1.46
CA ASP A 10 7.20 -15.84 1.55
C ASP A 10 7.20 -16.64 0.24
N LEU A 11 6.12 -16.55 -0.54
CA LEU A 11 5.98 -17.26 -1.83
C LEU A 11 6.56 -16.48 -3.03
N THR A 12 6.95 -15.23 -2.83
CA THR A 12 7.34 -14.31 -3.91
C THR A 12 8.85 -14.17 -4.00
N CYS A 13 9.37 -13.95 -5.22
CA CYS A 13 10.81 -13.73 -5.44
C CYS A 13 11.35 -12.57 -4.58
N SER A 14 12.60 -12.65 -4.10
CA SER A 14 13.16 -11.68 -3.15
C SER A 14 13.15 -10.24 -3.69
N SER A 15 13.44 -10.05 -4.99
CA SER A 15 13.38 -8.75 -5.66
C SER A 15 11.96 -8.29 -5.97
N CYS A 16 10.96 -9.18 -5.93
CA CYS A 16 9.55 -8.87 -6.15
C CYS A 16 8.86 -8.52 -4.82
N ALA A 17 9.28 -9.17 -3.73
CA ALA A 17 8.68 -9.05 -2.39
C ALA A 17 8.77 -7.63 -1.79
N ARG A 18 9.70 -6.81 -2.30
CA ARG A 18 9.83 -5.38 -1.94
C ARG A 18 8.62 -4.53 -2.36
N ALA A 19 7.83 -4.97 -3.34
CA ALA A 19 6.64 -4.28 -3.81
C ALA A 19 5.37 -4.69 -3.05
N ILE A 20 5.41 -5.75 -2.23
CA ILE A 20 4.24 -6.17 -1.46
C ILE A 20 4.19 -5.34 -0.19
N ILE A 21 3.19 -4.47 -0.02
CA ILE A 21 3.07 -3.58 1.14
C ILE A 21 1.68 -3.75 1.79
N LEU A 22 1.63 -3.68 3.12
CA LEU A 22 0.39 -3.56 3.88
C LEU A 22 0.43 -2.23 4.63
N LYS A 23 -0.39 -1.28 4.22
CA LYS A 23 -0.62 -0.05 4.96
C LYS A 23 -1.90 -0.20 5.77
N ALA A 24 -1.79 -0.11 7.10
CA ALA A 24 -2.94 -0.09 8.00
C ALA A 24 -3.12 1.34 8.51
N ASN A 25 -4.31 1.90 8.32
CA ASN A 25 -4.70 3.14 8.98
C ASN A 25 -5.09 2.79 10.43
N MET A 26 -4.50 3.49 11.41
CA MET A 26 -4.74 3.25 12.84
C MET A 26 -5.84 4.15 13.42
N ASP A 27 -6.25 5.19 12.67
CA ASP A 27 -7.24 6.19 13.08
C ASP A 27 -8.64 5.91 12.49
N GLY A 28 -8.69 5.27 11.31
CA GLY A 28 -9.91 4.98 10.56
C GLY A 28 -10.57 3.64 10.93
N GLY A 29 -11.90 3.60 10.93
CA GLY A 29 -12.70 2.37 11.06
C GLY A 29 -12.91 1.65 9.71
N HIS A 30 -13.93 0.79 9.62
CA HIS A 30 -14.24 0.05 8.38
C HIS A 30 -14.48 0.97 7.17
N PHE A 31 -15.03 2.17 7.40
CA PHE A 31 -15.33 3.17 6.39
C PHE A 31 -14.25 4.26 6.27
N GLY A 32 -13.08 4.03 6.87
CA GLY A 32 -12.01 5.02 6.95
C GLY A 32 -12.24 6.06 8.05
N GLU A 33 -11.41 7.10 8.01
CA GLU A 33 -11.48 8.23 8.92
C GLU A 33 -12.39 9.32 8.32
N GLY A 34 -13.29 9.91 9.11
CA GLY A 34 -14.30 10.87 8.65
C GLY A 34 -13.79 12.27 8.26
N GLY A 35 -12.52 12.41 7.86
CA GLY A 35 -11.91 13.69 7.52
C GLY A 35 -12.08 14.08 6.06
N ARG A 36 -12.44 15.34 5.79
CA ARG A 36 -12.65 15.89 4.42
C ARG A 36 -11.50 15.61 3.45
N TYR A 37 -10.26 15.61 3.94
CA TYR A 37 -9.06 15.43 3.13
C TYR A 37 -8.37 14.07 3.33
N LYS A 38 -8.86 13.23 4.26
CA LYS A 38 -8.23 11.93 4.56
C LYS A 38 -8.30 10.98 3.37
N HIS A 39 -9.39 11.01 2.62
CA HIS A 39 -9.47 10.27 1.36
C HIS A 39 -8.42 10.73 0.33
N CYS A 40 -8.09 12.03 0.26
CA CYS A 40 -7.04 12.51 -0.64
C CYS A 40 -5.66 11.97 -0.26
N GLU A 41 -5.38 11.86 1.04
CA GLU A 41 -4.14 11.27 1.55
C GLU A 41 -4.03 9.79 1.18
N GLU A 42 -5.07 9.00 1.44
CA GLU A 42 -5.14 7.58 1.04
C GLU A 42 -4.91 7.43 -0.47
N THR A 43 -5.66 8.17 -1.28
CA THR A 43 -5.55 8.16 -2.74
C THR A 43 -4.15 8.56 -3.20
N SER A 44 -3.53 9.57 -2.59
CA SER A 44 -2.16 9.98 -2.96
C SER A 44 -1.12 8.88 -2.72
N LEU A 45 -1.27 8.11 -1.64
CA LEU A 45 -0.40 6.99 -1.32
C LEU A 45 -0.57 5.86 -2.35
N GLU A 46 -1.80 5.57 -2.75
CA GLU A 46 -2.11 4.56 -3.79
C GLU A 46 -1.46 4.93 -5.13
N TYR A 47 -1.62 6.17 -5.59
CA TYR A 47 -0.98 6.63 -6.82
C TYR A 47 0.54 6.64 -6.72
N ALA A 48 1.12 7.10 -5.60
CA ALA A 48 2.56 7.07 -5.41
C ALA A 48 3.11 5.64 -5.46
N PHE A 49 2.40 4.67 -4.86
CA PHE A 49 2.74 3.26 -4.95
C PHE A 49 2.66 2.75 -6.40
N LEU A 50 1.59 3.05 -7.13
CA LEU A 50 1.42 2.63 -8.52
C LEU A 50 2.54 3.16 -9.41
N ILE A 51 2.83 4.47 -9.34
CA ILE A 51 3.90 5.11 -10.12
C ILE A 51 5.25 4.44 -9.83
N LYS A 52 5.54 4.15 -8.56
CA LYS A 52 6.76 3.43 -8.17
C LYS A 52 6.77 1.99 -8.67
N ALA A 53 5.65 1.28 -8.60
CA ALA A 53 5.55 -0.13 -8.98
C ALA A 53 5.69 -0.34 -10.49
N VAL A 54 5.24 0.61 -11.32
CA VAL A 54 5.38 0.55 -12.79
C VAL A 54 6.73 1.10 -13.30
N GLY A 55 7.64 1.49 -12.40
CA GLY A 55 8.98 1.97 -12.78
C GLY A 55 9.01 3.40 -13.35
N MET A 56 7.97 4.20 -13.17
CA MET A 56 7.90 5.59 -13.67
C MET A 56 8.77 6.58 -12.86
N LEU A 57 9.40 6.12 -11.77
CA LEU A 57 10.27 6.92 -10.90
C LEU A 57 11.76 6.52 -10.95
N ASP A 58 12.11 5.49 -11.72
CA ASP A 58 13.51 5.09 -11.90
C ASP A 58 14.15 5.98 -12.98
N LYS A 59 14.96 6.96 -12.54
CA LYS A 59 15.89 7.73 -13.38
C LYS A 59 17.31 7.22 -13.20
#